data_AF-A0A346TQK9-F1
#
_entry.id   AF-A0A346TQK9-F1
#
_cell.length_a   1.000
_cell.length_b   1.000
_cell.length_c   1.000
_cell.angle_alpha   90.00
_cell.angle_beta   90.00
_cell.angle_gamma   90.00
#
_symmetry.space_group_name_H-M   'P 1'
#
loop_
_entity.id
_entity.type
_entity.pdbx_description
1 polymer ?
#
loop_
_entity_poly.entity_id
_entity_poly.type
_entity_poly.pdbx_seq_one_letter_code
_entity_poly.pdbx_strand_id
1 'polypeptide(L)'
;HSAICAEAEKFGPYYTEGLWDYRQYDVEKTRYVLIWGADPLSANRQVSYFISAWGDVLDRAEVAVVEPRLTATAAKADEWLPIKPGEDGALAAGIAHILLTRGLWNKEFVG
;
A
#
# COMPACT_ATOMS: atom_id res chain seq x y z
N HIS A 1 7.09 5.74 23.98
CA HIS A 1 7.86 6.28 22.85
C HIS A 1 7.40 5.66 21.53
N SER A 2 7.36 4.33 21.38
CA SER A 2 6.93 3.69 20.11
C SER A 2 5.47 3.98 19.73
N ALA A 3 4.55 4.06 20.70
CA ALA A 3 3.11 4.26 20.46
C ALA A 3 2.75 5.56 19.73
N ILE A 4 3.59 6.60 19.80
CA ILE A 4 3.40 7.85 19.05
C ILE A 4 4.09 7.84 17.67
N CYS A 5 4.83 6.77 17.35
CA CYS A 5 5.52 6.59 16.08
C CYS A 5 4.62 5.82 15.10
N ALA A 6 4.51 4.49 15.24
CA ALA A 6 3.79 3.66 14.26
C ALA A 6 3.32 2.30 14.80
N GLU A 7 3.12 2.13 16.12
CA GLU A 7 2.70 0.82 16.65
C GLU A 7 1.35 0.35 16.09
N ALA A 8 0.44 1.29 15.77
CA ALA A 8 -0.85 0.96 15.16
C ALA A 8 -0.72 0.30 13.77
N GLU A 9 0.34 0.61 13.00
CA GLU A 9 0.61 -0.01 11.69
C GLU A 9 0.86 -1.52 11.83
N LYS A 10 1.38 -1.97 12.98
CA LYS A 10 1.75 -3.36 13.24
C LYS A 10 0.57 -4.25 13.59
N PHE A 11 -0.60 -3.68 13.92
CA PHE A 11 -1.76 -4.48 14.30
C PHE A 11 -2.23 -5.42 13.19
N GLY A 12 -2.25 -4.95 11.93
CA GLY A 12 -2.60 -5.78 10.79
C GLY A 12 -1.70 -7.02 10.70
N PRO A 13 -0.40 -6.85 10.40
CA PRO A 13 0.55 -7.96 10.31
C PRO A 13 0.58 -8.87 11.55
N TYR A 14 0.46 -8.31 12.76
CA TYR A 14 0.48 -9.14 13.97
C TYR A 14 -0.73 -10.04 14.09
N TYR A 15 -1.94 -9.49 13.94
CA TYR A 15 -3.17 -10.27 14.13
C TYR A 15 -3.51 -11.17 12.94
N THR A 16 -2.98 -10.89 11.75
CA THR A 16 -3.24 -11.73 10.55
C THR A 16 -2.11 -12.69 10.21
N GLU A 17 -0.86 -12.34 10.52
CA GLU A 17 0.35 -13.07 10.09
C GLU A 17 1.29 -13.42 11.26
N GLY A 18 1.00 -12.96 12.49
CA GLY A 18 1.82 -13.25 13.68
C GLY A 18 3.10 -12.42 13.81
N LEU A 19 3.28 -11.36 13.01
CA LEU A 19 4.50 -10.55 12.96
C LEU A 19 4.31 -9.15 13.56
N TRP A 20 4.99 -8.86 14.68
CA TRP A 20 5.05 -7.50 15.27
C TRP A 20 6.24 -6.70 14.74
N ASP A 21 6.28 -6.45 13.43
CA ASP A 21 7.36 -5.71 12.79
C ASP A 21 6.86 -4.96 11.54
N TYR A 22 7.75 -4.19 10.95
CA TYR A 22 7.55 -3.53 9.68
C TYR A 22 7.82 -4.48 8.50
N ARG A 23 7.42 -4.06 7.30
CA ARG A 23 7.59 -4.85 6.07
C ARG A 23 8.48 -4.14 5.07
N GLN A 24 9.27 -4.92 4.35
CA GLN A 24 9.83 -4.53 3.06
C GLN A 24 8.86 -4.93 1.95
N TYR A 25 8.92 -4.23 0.82
CA TYR A 25 8.01 -4.43 -0.30
C TYR A 25 8.83 -4.78 -1.54
N ASP A 26 8.56 -5.93 -2.17
CA ASP A 26 9.25 -6.43 -3.37
C ASP A 26 8.79 -5.69 -4.63
N VAL A 27 9.10 -4.40 -4.70
CA VAL A 27 8.71 -3.52 -5.81
C VAL A 27 9.38 -3.88 -7.14
N GLU A 28 10.50 -4.61 -7.08
CA GLU A 28 11.20 -5.12 -8.27
C GLU A 28 10.43 -6.22 -9.00
N LYS A 29 9.60 -6.99 -8.29
CA LYS A 29 8.81 -8.09 -8.91
C LYS A 29 7.31 -7.84 -8.95
N THR A 30 6.83 -6.79 -8.29
CA THR A 30 5.40 -6.50 -8.26
C THR A 30 4.83 -6.12 -9.64
N ARG A 31 3.53 -6.36 -9.82
CA ARG A 31 2.75 -5.98 -11.00
C ARG A 31 1.66 -4.96 -10.70
N TYR A 32 1.33 -4.78 -9.43
CA TYR A 32 0.35 -3.79 -8.97
C TYR A 32 0.80 -3.27 -7.61
N VAL A 33 0.80 -1.96 -7.43
CA VAL A 33 1.15 -1.29 -6.18
C VAL A 33 -0.03 -0.44 -5.73
N LEU A 34 -0.64 -0.82 -4.61
CA LEU A 34 -1.68 -0.03 -3.97
C LEU A 34 -1.14 0.56 -2.68
N ILE A 35 -1.10 1.89 -2.60
CA ILE A 35 -0.51 2.62 -1.49
C ILE A 35 -1.61 3.35 -0.72
N TRP A 36 -1.73 3.09 0.58
CA TRP A 36 -2.61 3.84 1.48
C TRP A 36 -1.80 4.78 2.36
N GLY A 37 -1.97 6.09 2.18
CA GLY A 37 -1.44 7.12 3.09
C GLY A 37 0.09 7.27 3.13
N ALA A 38 0.83 6.44 2.39
CA ALA A 38 2.29 6.44 2.39
C ALA A 38 2.85 7.24 1.20
N ASP A 39 4.01 7.85 1.42
CA ASP A 39 4.72 8.65 0.42
C ASP A 39 6.17 8.16 0.29
N PRO A 40 6.43 6.93 -0.19
CA PRO A 40 7.76 6.30 -0.23
C PRO A 40 8.85 7.12 -0.93
N LEU A 41 8.47 8.06 -1.80
CA LEU A 41 9.41 8.96 -2.48
C LEU A 41 9.84 10.17 -1.64
N SER A 42 9.22 10.38 -0.48
CA SER A 42 9.55 11.50 0.43
C SER A 42 9.73 11.07 1.88
N ALA A 43 9.01 10.04 2.33
CA ALA A 43 8.99 9.52 3.70
C ALA A 43 8.76 8.00 3.68
N ASN A 44 8.63 7.36 4.85
CA ASN A 44 8.66 5.90 5.05
C ASN A 44 10.09 5.33 5.19
N ARG A 45 10.24 4.03 5.41
CA ARG A 45 11.44 3.42 6.01
C ARG A 45 12.65 3.30 5.09
N GLN A 46 12.44 3.28 3.77
CA GLN A 46 13.48 2.99 2.77
C GLN A 46 13.42 3.99 1.59
N VAL A 47 13.35 5.29 1.91
CA VAL A 47 13.19 6.36 0.91
C VAL A 47 14.22 6.28 -0.22
N SER A 48 15.50 6.09 0.11
CA SER A 48 16.57 6.00 -0.90
C SER A 48 16.37 4.84 -1.87
N TYR A 49 15.95 3.68 -1.36
CA TYR A 49 15.68 2.50 -2.20
C TYR A 49 14.47 2.74 -3.09
N PHE A 50 13.35 3.20 -2.53
CA PHE A 50 12.15 3.45 -3.33
C PHE A 50 12.38 4.52 -4.39
N ILE A 51 13.08 5.61 -4.09
CA ILE A 51 13.47 6.60 -5.11
C ILE A 51 14.28 5.96 -6.22
N SER A 52 15.26 5.09 -5.89
CA SER A 52 16.11 4.44 -6.90
C SER A 52 15.35 3.46 -7.80
N ALA A 53 14.38 2.74 -7.24
CA ALA A 53 13.64 1.71 -7.97
C ALA A 53 12.38 2.24 -8.67
N TRP A 54 11.88 3.42 -8.30
CA TRP A 54 10.54 3.88 -8.70
C TRP A 54 10.33 3.96 -10.21
N GLY A 55 11.36 4.38 -10.96
CA GLY A 55 11.28 4.42 -12.43
C GLY A 55 10.94 3.04 -13.00
N ASP A 56 11.71 2.02 -12.62
CA ASP A 56 11.49 0.64 -13.06
C ASP A 56 10.16 0.06 -12.57
N VAL A 57 9.63 0.56 -11.46
CA VAL A 57 8.30 0.18 -10.97
C VAL A 57 7.22 0.70 -11.92
N LEU A 58 7.29 1.97 -12.31
CA LEU A 58 6.29 2.60 -13.20
C LEU A 58 6.27 1.98 -14.60
N ASP A 59 7.41 1.45 -15.08
CA ASP A 59 7.46 0.77 -16.38
C ASP A 59 6.82 -0.64 -16.37
N ARG A 60 6.63 -1.25 -15.19
CA ARG A 60 6.25 -2.68 -15.05
C ARG A 60 4.94 -2.91 -14.31
N ALA A 61 4.64 -2.07 -13.33
CA ALA A 61 3.52 -2.22 -12.42
C ALA A 61 2.58 -1.03 -12.53
N GLU A 62 1.29 -1.30 -12.38
CA GLU A 62 0.31 -0.23 -12.23
C GLU A 62 0.30 0.24 -10.77
N VAL A 63 0.32 1.55 -10.57
CA VAL A 63 0.46 2.19 -9.27
C VAL A 63 -0.76 3.06 -8.97
N ALA A 64 -1.48 2.71 -7.90
CA ALA A 64 -2.58 3.50 -7.37
C ALA A 64 -2.27 4.00 -5.96
N VAL A 65 -2.56 5.27 -5.68
CA VAL A 65 -2.28 5.91 -4.38
C VAL A 65 -3.57 6.48 -3.78
N VAL A 66 -3.99 5.89 -2.66
CA VAL A 66 -5.10 6.31 -1.81
C VAL A 66 -4.58 7.31 -0.79
N GLU A 67 -4.88 8.58 -1.00
CA GLU A 67 -4.31 9.66 -0.19
C GLU A 67 -5.13 10.95 -0.33
N PRO A 68 -5.50 11.63 0.78
CA PRO A 68 -6.30 12.87 0.71
C PRO A 68 -5.63 14.03 -0.04
N ARG A 69 -4.29 14.06 -0.08
CA ARG A 69 -3.49 15.10 -0.75
C ARG A 69 -2.68 14.53 -1.93
N LEU A 70 -2.38 15.36 -2.93
CA LEU A 70 -1.48 14.96 -4.00
C LEU A 70 -0.02 15.03 -3.53
N THR A 71 0.55 13.88 -3.18
CA THR A 71 1.93 13.73 -2.67
C THR A 71 2.96 13.57 -3.79
N ALA A 72 4.26 13.53 -3.46
CA ALA A 72 5.30 13.26 -4.44
C ALA A 72 5.12 11.88 -5.08
N THR A 73 4.72 10.88 -4.29
CA THR A 73 4.40 9.54 -4.79
C THR A 73 3.10 9.54 -5.61
N ALA A 74 2.02 10.16 -5.12
CA ALA A 74 0.75 10.22 -5.85
C ALA A 74 0.86 10.96 -7.19
N ALA A 75 1.67 12.03 -7.26
CA ALA A 75 1.92 12.77 -8.49
C ALA A 75 2.68 11.95 -9.56
N LYS A 76 3.26 10.81 -9.17
CA LYS A 76 3.95 9.88 -10.06
C LYS A 76 3.24 8.53 -10.17
N ALA A 77 2.02 8.41 -9.67
CA ALA A 77 1.22 7.20 -9.77
C ALA A 77 0.36 7.23 -11.05
N ASP A 78 -0.09 6.07 -11.50
CA ASP A 78 -1.06 5.97 -12.60
C ASP A 78 -2.44 6.47 -12.17
N GLU A 79 -2.82 6.20 -10.92
CA GLU A 79 -4.07 6.65 -10.33
C GLU A 79 -3.86 7.30 -8.95
N TRP A 80 -4.44 8.48 -8.77
CA TRP A 80 -4.57 9.13 -7.47
C TRP A 80 -6.03 9.08 -7.02
N LEU A 81 -6.26 8.49 -5.85
CA LEU A 81 -7.56 8.33 -5.22
C LEU A 81 -7.65 9.28 -4.01
N PRO A 82 -8.24 10.49 -4.16
CA PRO A 82 -8.35 11.49 -3.10
C PRO A 82 -9.39 11.08 -2.05
N ILE A 83 -9.03 10.13 -1.19
CA ILE A 83 -9.92 9.59 -0.15
C ILE A 83 -10.22 10.67 0.90
N LYS A 84 -11.42 10.61 1.47
CA LYS A 84 -11.75 11.42 2.65
C LYS A 84 -11.00 10.86 3.87
N PRO A 85 -10.34 11.69 4.69
CA PRO A 85 -9.59 11.22 5.85
C PRO A 85 -10.42 10.32 6.77
N GLY A 86 -9.89 9.13 7.08
CA GLY A 86 -10.54 8.13 7.93
C GLY A 86 -11.50 7.16 7.21
N GLU A 87 -11.66 7.27 5.89
CA GLU A 87 -12.53 6.39 5.10
C GLU A 87 -11.78 5.27 4.35
N ASP A 88 -10.47 5.12 4.58
CA ASP A 88 -9.62 4.08 3.97
C ASP A 88 -10.15 2.66 4.18
N GLY A 89 -10.67 2.39 5.38
CA GLY A 89 -11.26 1.08 5.73
C GLY A 89 -12.52 0.77 4.91
N ALA A 90 -13.33 1.77 4.58
CA ALA A 90 -14.51 1.58 3.74
C ALA A 90 -14.12 1.23 2.30
N LEU A 91 -13.10 1.90 1.75
CA LEU A 91 -12.54 1.56 0.44
C LEU A 91 -11.94 0.15 0.43
N ALA A 92 -11.13 -0.21 1.42
CA ALA A 92 -10.54 -1.54 1.54
C ALA A 92 -11.61 -2.65 1.60
N ALA A 93 -12.68 -2.43 2.37
CA ALA A 93 -13.82 -3.35 2.44
C ALA A 93 -14.56 -3.46 1.10
N GLY A 94 -14.75 -2.34 0.38
CA GLY A 94 -15.35 -2.33 -0.96
C GLY A 94 -14.53 -3.12 -1.99
N ILE A 95 -13.21 -2.94 -1.99
CA ILE A 95 -12.28 -3.72 -2.84
C ILE A 95 -12.40 -5.22 -2.51
N ALA A 96 -12.32 -5.59 -1.23
CA ALA A 96 -12.44 -6.97 -0.79
C ALA A 96 -13.79 -7.59 -1.21
N HIS A 97 -14.89 -6.85 -1.08
CA HIS A 97 -16.21 -7.29 -1.53
C HIS A 97 -16.24 -7.61 -3.04
N ILE A 98 -15.64 -6.76 -3.88
CA ILE A 98 -15.56 -7.01 -5.33
C ILE A 98 -14.69 -8.22 -5.64
N LEU A 99 -13.53 -8.36 -4.96
CA LEU A 99 -12.66 -9.52 -5.14
C LEU A 99 -13.39 -10.84 -4.84
N LEU A 100 -14.18 -10.86 -3.76
CA LEU A 100 -14.95 -12.05 -3.36
C LEU A 100 -16.15 -12.30 -4.28
N THR A 101 -16.98 -11.29 -4.53
CA THR A 101 -18.20 -11.47 -5.35
C THR A 101 -17.90 -11.80 -6.81
N ARG A 102 -16.72 -11.43 -7.31
CA ARG A 102 -16.29 -11.74 -8.69
C ARG A 102 -15.32 -12.91 -8.80
N GLY A 103 -14.92 -13.55 -7.69
CA GLY A 103 -14.03 -14.72 -7.76
C GLY A 103 -12.57 -14.38 -8.11
N LEU A 104 -12.10 -13.18 -7.77
CA LEU A 104 -10.80 -12.62 -8.20
C LEU A 104 -9.68 -12.73 -7.14
N TRP A 105 -9.95 -13.35 -5.99
CA TRP A 105 -8.92 -13.54 -4.96
C TRP A 105 -7.86 -14.56 -5.41
N ASN A 106 -6.70 -14.54 -4.75
CA ASN A 106 -5.68 -15.55 -4.96
C ASN A 106 -6.16 -16.91 -4.37
N LYS A 107 -6.65 -17.79 -5.24
CA LYS A 107 -7.18 -19.11 -4.85
C LYS A 107 -6.12 -20.05 -4.28
N GLU A 108 -4.89 -19.97 -4.75
CA GLU A 108 -3.79 -20.81 -4.24
C GLU A 108 -3.51 -20.50 -2.76
N PHE A 109 -3.57 -19.23 -2.38
CA PHE A 109 -3.34 -18.81 -1.01
C PHE A 109 -4.57 -18.99 -0.10
N VAL A 110 -5.77 -18.65 -0.59
CA VAL A 110 -6.99 -18.59 0.23
C VAL A 110 -7.75 -19.92 0.27
N GLY A 111 -7.70 -20.73 -0.80
CA GLY A 111 -8.59 -21.87 -1.05
C GLY A 111 -9.61 -21.61 -2.15
#